data_AF-A0A3M9MHA6-F1
#
_entry.id   AF-A0A3M9MHA6-F1
#
_cell.length_a   1.000
_cell.length_b   1.000
_cell.length_c   1.000
_cell.angle_alpha   90.00
_cell.angle_beta   90.00
_cell.angle_gamma   90.00
#
_symmetry.space_group_name_H-M   'P 1'
#
loop_
_entity.id
_entity.type
_entity.pdbx_description
1 polymer ?
#
loop_
_entity_poly.entity_id
_entity_poly.type
_entity_poly.pdbx_seq_one_letter_code
_entity_poly.pdbx_strand_id
1 'polypeptide(L)'
;MRTDRHRAIGGILHGGHLRAPCGARSHAAGSKVSLPTRERWQRHHAHRSRSPAALRTLSARKGLAGGSTRPAGRTERKATPTLMFSEALTISTYDGARIDGSLFRDVTQFARHTHWLNTAAEAWTTYSIGLFVILLLVGWWISRRYGDRQMTTALVAPIGVAVAFLVTEVIKNQFGELRPCRSVPHAFIVETCPAPTDYAMPSGHTTFAAAVAVALFFVNRRLGVIAALLAILEAISRVYVGAHYPHDVIAAMVVAVVVVLITSPLLSRLLQRVVGRARRGPLHGLLSTRGAG
;
A
#
# COMPACT_ATOMS: atom_id res chain seq x y z
N MET A 1 62.89 26.88 25.95
CA MET A 1 63.46 26.41 27.23
C MET A 1 63.08 24.96 27.41
N ARG A 2 64.09 24.12 27.62
CA ARG A 2 64.09 22.66 27.62
C ARG A 2 64.45 22.25 29.04
N THR A 3 63.67 21.39 29.70
CA THR A 3 64.13 20.68 30.90
C THR A 3 63.56 19.27 30.95
N ASP A 4 64.52 18.35 30.97
CA ASP A 4 64.47 16.89 31.12
C ASP A 4 63.79 16.41 32.42
N ARG A 5 63.02 15.32 32.37
CA ARG A 5 63.34 13.95 32.86
C ARG A 5 64.20 13.87 34.13
N HIS A 6 63.67 13.22 35.18
CA HIS A 6 63.98 11.81 35.52
C HIS A 6 63.39 11.35 36.87
N ARG A 7 62.85 10.11 36.87
CA ARG A 7 62.88 9.06 37.94
C ARG A 7 62.07 9.34 39.24
N ALA A 8 61.44 8.38 39.93
CA ALA A 8 61.47 6.91 39.88
C ALA A 8 60.46 6.30 40.88
N ILE A 9 60.04 5.05 40.58
CA ILE A 9 59.82 3.90 41.51
C ILE A 9 58.53 3.84 42.35
N GLY A 10 57.85 2.69 42.25
CA GLY A 10 57.04 2.10 43.34
C GLY A 10 55.77 1.40 42.88
N GLY A 11 55.88 0.16 42.37
CA GLY A 11 54.72 -0.72 42.18
C GLY A 11 54.25 -1.34 43.48
N ILE A 12 53.01 -1.86 43.50
CA ILE A 12 52.60 -3.09 44.21
C ILE A 12 51.25 -3.54 43.63
N LEU A 13 51.21 -4.84 43.35
CA LEU A 13 50.11 -5.68 42.92
C LEU A 13 49.01 -5.76 43.98
N HIS A 14 47.74 -5.94 43.56
CA HIS A 14 46.89 -7.00 44.11
C HIS A 14 45.67 -7.26 43.20
N GLY A 15 45.61 -8.48 42.68
CA GLY A 15 44.41 -9.06 42.10
C GLY A 15 43.43 -9.51 43.18
N GLY A 16 42.18 -9.74 42.77
CA GLY A 16 41.12 -10.20 43.67
C GLY A 16 39.86 -10.57 42.92
N HIS A 17 39.88 -11.76 42.28
CA HIS A 17 38.70 -12.51 41.84
C HIS A 17 37.83 -12.91 43.03
N LEU A 18 36.52 -12.61 43.02
CA LEU A 18 35.48 -13.40 43.70
C LEU A 18 34.17 -13.23 42.91
N ARG A 19 33.80 -14.22 42.08
CA ARG A 19 32.91 -15.37 42.38
C ARG A 19 31.43 -15.00 42.55
N ALA A 20 30.65 -15.46 41.58
CA ALA A 20 29.21 -15.70 41.69
C ALA A 20 28.90 -16.82 42.70
N PRO A 21 27.65 -16.87 43.21
CA PRO A 21 27.03 -18.11 43.63
C PRO A 21 25.82 -18.50 42.77
N CYS A 22 25.73 -19.80 42.57
CA CYS A 22 24.67 -20.58 41.96
C CYS A 22 23.27 -20.37 42.57
N GLY A 23 22.26 -20.52 41.72
CA GLY A 23 21.31 -21.63 41.85
C GLY A 23 20.05 -21.38 42.67
N ALA A 24 18.95 -21.10 41.98
CA ALA A 24 17.62 -21.53 42.40
C ALA A 24 16.83 -22.00 41.17
N ARG A 25 16.55 -23.31 41.14
CA ARG A 25 15.58 -23.94 40.24
C ARG A 25 14.18 -23.65 40.77
N SER A 26 13.26 -23.28 39.89
CA SER A 26 11.83 -23.50 40.08
C SER A 26 11.21 -23.97 38.77
N HIS A 27 10.72 -25.21 38.80
CA HIS A 27 9.76 -25.75 37.85
C HIS A 27 8.39 -25.14 38.15
N ALA A 28 7.68 -24.63 37.14
CA ALA A 28 6.24 -24.85 36.98
C ALA A 28 5.72 -24.24 35.65
N ALA A 29 5.20 -25.14 34.80
CA ALA A 29 4.01 -25.00 33.97
C ALA A 29 3.79 -23.68 33.18
N GLY A 30 4.23 -23.68 31.92
CA GLY A 30 3.72 -22.80 30.87
C GLY A 30 3.29 -23.65 29.67
N SER A 31 2.00 -23.63 29.38
CA SER A 31 1.31 -24.37 28.33
C SER A 31 1.98 -24.24 26.96
N LYS A 32 2.22 -25.39 26.31
CA LYS A 32 2.52 -25.45 24.88
C LYS A 32 1.29 -24.92 24.13
N VAL A 33 1.37 -23.72 23.58
CA VAL A 33 0.43 -23.25 22.56
C VAL A 33 0.78 -23.98 21.27
N SER A 34 0.03 -25.03 20.98
CA SER A 34 0.06 -25.76 19.72
C SER A 34 -0.44 -24.85 18.61
N LEU A 35 0.45 -24.43 17.70
CA LEU A 35 0.05 -23.75 16.46
C LEU A 35 -0.78 -24.72 15.59
N PRO A 36 -1.92 -24.30 15.01
CA PRO A 36 -2.69 -25.17 14.14
C PRO A 36 -1.93 -25.38 12.81
N THR A 37 -1.71 -26.64 12.46
CA THR A 37 -1.17 -27.08 11.17
C THR A 37 -2.11 -26.72 10.01
N ARG A 38 -1.51 -26.41 8.85
CA ARG A 38 -2.16 -25.96 7.60
C ARG A 38 -3.23 -26.89 7.00
N GLU A 39 -3.46 -28.08 7.56
CA GLU A 39 -4.41 -29.06 7.01
C GLU A 39 -5.88 -28.84 7.42
N ARG A 40 -6.16 -27.99 8.42
CA ARG A 40 -7.53 -27.80 8.93
C ARG A 40 -8.38 -26.87 8.05
N TRP A 41 -7.78 -26.06 7.17
CA TRP A 41 -8.51 -25.18 6.25
C TRP A 41 -9.00 -25.86 4.97
N GLN A 42 -8.43 -27.01 4.58
CA GLN A 42 -8.83 -27.72 3.36
C GLN A 42 -10.10 -28.57 3.52
N ARG A 43 -10.54 -28.87 4.76
CA ARG A 43 -11.73 -29.71 5.00
C ARG A 43 -13.06 -28.96 4.96
N HIS A 44 -13.06 -27.62 4.95
CA HIS A 44 -14.31 -26.84 4.92
C HIS A 44 -14.84 -26.50 3.52
N HIS A 45 -14.14 -26.85 2.44
CA HIS A 45 -14.57 -26.57 1.05
C HIS A 45 -14.81 -27.82 0.18
N ALA A 46 -14.83 -29.03 0.77
CA ALA A 46 -14.97 -30.29 0.03
C ALA A 46 -16.38 -30.91 0.08
N HIS A 47 -17.45 -30.10 0.12
CA HIS A 47 -18.82 -30.61 -0.01
C HIS A 47 -19.68 -29.66 -0.86
N ARG A 48 -19.68 -29.89 -2.18
CA ARG A 48 -20.87 -29.88 -3.07
C ARG A 48 -20.43 -30.00 -4.54
N SER A 49 -20.09 -31.21 -4.94
CA SER A 49 -20.13 -31.64 -6.34
C SER A 49 -20.81 -33.00 -6.39
N ARG A 50 -22.13 -33.01 -6.61
CA ARG A 50 -22.86 -34.21 -7.01
C ARG A 50 -23.17 -34.11 -8.50
N SER A 51 -22.49 -34.94 -9.29
CA SER A 51 -22.90 -35.32 -10.64
C SER A 51 -24.23 -36.08 -10.59
N PRO A 52 -25.10 -35.95 -11.59
CA PRO A 52 -26.14 -36.93 -11.85
C PRO A 52 -25.79 -37.75 -13.10
N ALA A 53 -25.32 -38.97 -12.87
CA ALA A 53 -25.32 -40.03 -13.87
C ALA A 53 -26.20 -41.18 -13.37
N ALA A 54 -26.96 -41.74 -14.31
CA ALA A 54 -27.78 -42.95 -14.23
C ALA A 54 -29.12 -42.88 -13.49
N LEU A 55 -30.21 -42.85 -14.28
CA LEU A 55 -31.33 -43.79 -14.16
C LEU A 55 -31.99 -43.95 -15.54
N ARG A 56 -31.59 -45.03 -16.24
CA ARG A 56 -32.43 -45.83 -17.16
C ARG A 56 -33.52 -46.48 -16.30
N THR A 57 -34.77 -46.75 -16.68
CA THR A 57 -35.47 -47.06 -17.94
C THR A 57 -36.98 -47.01 -17.63
N LEU A 58 -37.85 -46.69 -18.61
CA LEU A 58 -38.94 -47.59 -19.03
C LEU A 58 -39.82 -46.99 -20.15
N SER A 59 -40.00 -47.82 -21.18
CA SER A 59 -41.18 -48.00 -22.02
C SER A 59 -41.55 -46.97 -23.09
N ALA A 60 -41.37 -47.42 -24.34
CA ALA A 60 -41.96 -46.89 -25.55
C ALA A 60 -43.37 -47.49 -25.77
N ARG A 61 -44.34 -46.69 -26.25
CA ARG A 61 -44.91 -46.81 -27.61
C ARG A 61 -46.20 -46.02 -27.83
N LYS A 62 -46.26 -45.50 -29.07
CA LYS A 62 -47.39 -45.33 -29.99
C LYS A 62 -48.39 -44.20 -29.74
N GLY A 63 -48.46 -43.32 -30.74
CA GLY A 63 -49.48 -42.30 -30.88
C GLY A 63 -50.71 -42.74 -31.66
N LEU A 64 -51.66 -41.81 -31.72
CA LEU A 64 -52.80 -41.60 -32.63
C LEU A 64 -53.37 -40.24 -32.18
N ALA A 65 -53.32 -39.19 -33.01
CA ALA A 65 -54.33 -38.79 -34.00
C ALA A 65 -55.32 -37.73 -33.45
N GLY A 66 -55.39 -36.60 -34.16
CA GLY A 66 -56.61 -35.83 -34.42
C GLY A 66 -57.09 -34.82 -33.36
N GLY A 67 -57.40 -33.60 -33.80
CA GLY A 67 -58.37 -32.75 -33.08
C GLY A 67 -58.04 -31.26 -33.04
N SER A 68 -58.43 -30.55 -34.10
CA SER A 68 -58.53 -29.08 -34.16
C SER A 68 -59.69 -28.57 -33.29
N THR A 69 -59.46 -27.55 -32.44
CA THR A 69 -60.38 -26.42 -32.18
C THR A 69 -59.67 -25.28 -31.42
N ARG A 70 -59.70 -24.05 -31.96
CA ARG A 70 -59.46 -22.74 -31.31
C ARG A 70 -60.82 -22.18 -30.80
N PRO A 71 -60.91 -20.97 -30.19
CA PRO A 71 -60.26 -20.44 -28.97
C PRO A 71 -61.28 -19.71 -28.04
N ALA A 72 -60.97 -19.40 -26.76
CA ALA A 72 -61.50 -18.23 -26.03
C ALA A 72 -61.08 -18.18 -24.53
N GLY A 73 -60.83 -16.97 -24.01
CA GLY A 73 -60.71 -16.63 -22.58
C GLY A 73 -59.26 -16.31 -22.16
N ARG A 74 -58.74 -15.08 -22.26
CA ARG A 74 -59.01 -13.87 -21.46
C ARG A 74 -58.79 -14.06 -19.96
N THR A 75 -57.54 -13.89 -19.50
CA THR A 75 -57.03 -12.83 -18.60
C THR A 75 -55.78 -13.32 -17.87
N GLU A 76 -54.59 -13.15 -18.47
CA GLU A 76 -53.35 -13.21 -17.70
C GLU A 76 -52.86 -11.81 -17.39
N ARG A 77 -52.71 -11.55 -16.09
CA ARG A 77 -52.13 -10.34 -15.51
C ARG A 77 -50.75 -10.15 -16.13
N LYS A 78 -50.53 -9.00 -16.78
CA LYS A 78 -49.18 -8.55 -17.13
C LYS A 78 -48.38 -8.42 -15.85
N ALA A 79 -47.52 -9.40 -15.59
CA ALA A 79 -46.45 -9.27 -14.63
C ALA A 79 -45.54 -8.13 -15.12
N THR A 80 -45.43 -7.09 -14.31
CA THR A 80 -44.45 -6.03 -14.43
C THR A 80 -43.07 -6.67 -14.57
N PRO A 81 -42.31 -6.42 -15.66
CA PRO A 81 -40.93 -6.85 -15.69
C PRO A 81 -40.19 -5.98 -14.69
N THR A 82 -39.87 -6.61 -13.57
CA THR A 82 -38.92 -6.24 -12.55
C THR A 82 -37.78 -5.38 -13.15
N LEU A 83 -37.76 -4.10 -12.76
CA LEU A 83 -36.59 -3.23 -12.83
C LEU A 83 -35.50 -3.78 -11.89
N MET A 84 -34.88 -4.90 -12.28
CA MET A 84 -33.75 -5.50 -11.58
C MET A 84 -32.88 -6.16 -12.65
N PHE A 85 -32.16 -5.35 -13.42
CA PHE A 85 -30.91 -5.69 -14.13
C PHE A 85 -30.52 -4.50 -15.00
N SER A 86 -30.26 -3.36 -14.37
CA SER A 86 -29.58 -2.24 -15.01
C SER A 86 -28.78 -1.46 -13.98
N GLU A 87 -28.09 -2.16 -13.09
CA GLU A 87 -26.89 -1.56 -12.51
C GLU A 87 -25.83 -1.63 -13.60
N ALA A 88 -25.57 -0.46 -14.15
CA ALA A 88 -24.63 -0.21 -15.21
C ALA A 88 -23.37 -1.04 -14.99
N LEU A 89 -23.08 -1.93 -15.93
CA LEU A 89 -21.72 -2.16 -16.33
C LEU A 89 -21.24 -0.77 -16.77
N THR A 90 -20.68 0.02 -15.87
CA THR A 90 -20.03 1.28 -16.22
C THR A 90 -18.97 0.86 -17.21
N ILE A 91 -19.25 1.06 -18.50
CA ILE A 91 -18.28 0.84 -19.56
C ILE A 91 -17.15 1.77 -19.16
N SER A 92 -16.08 1.19 -18.62
CA SER A 92 -14.84 1.94 -18.38
C SER A 92 -14.44 2.46 -19.74
N THR A 93 -14.63 3.76 -19.96
CA THR A 93 -14.34 4.41 -21.23
C THR A 93 -12.84 4.49 -21.48
N TYR A 94 -12.04 4.22 -20.44
CA TYR A 94 -10.60 4.33 -20.46
C TYR A 94 -9.95 2.94 -20.47
N ASP A 95 -9.44 2.56 -21.64
CA ASP A 95 -8.72 1.30 -21.88
C ASP A 95 -7.21 1.54 -21.82
N GLY A 96 -6.64 1.46 -20.61
CA GLY A 96 -5.21 1.67 -20.37
C GLY A 96 -4.28 0.78 -21.19
N ALA A 97 -4.74 -0.42 -21.53
CA ALA A 97 -3.95 -1.37 -22.33
C ALA A 97 -3.58 -0.82 -23.71
N ARG A 98 -4.32 0.17 -24.24
CA ARG A 98 -4.02 0.83 -25.52
C ARG A 98 -2.86 1.83 -25.43
N ILE A 99 -2.54 2.33 -24.25
CA ILE A 99 -1.53 3.38 -24.07
C ILE A 99 -0.14 2.74 -24.00
N ASP A 100 0.03 1.79 -23.09
CA ASP A 100 1.33 1.18 -22.78
C ASP A 100 1.21 -0.30 -22.39
N GLY A 101 0.16 -0.98 -22.86
CA GLY A 101 -0.06 -2.40 -22.61
C GLY A 101 1.03 -3.33 -23.17
N SER A 102 1.78 -2.92 -24.21
CA SER A 102 2.95 -3.67 -24.68
C SER A 102 4.09 -3.64 -23.66
N LEU A 103 4.46 -2.43 -23.19
CA LEU A 103 5.48 -2.26 -22.16
C LEU A 103 5.10 -2.98 -20.85
N PHE A 104 3.82 -2.90 -20.47
CA PHE A 104 3.30 -3.66 -19.33
C PHE A 104 3.49 -5.18 -19.51
N ARG A 105 3.21 -5.71 -20.71
CA ARG A 105 3.43 -7.13 -21.01
C ARG A 105 4.90 -7.52 -20.96
N ASP A 106 5.80 -6.67 -21.45
CA ASP A 106 7.24 -6.93 -21.38
C ASP A 106 7.73 -7.00 -19.93
N VAL A 107 7.26 -6.08 -19.08
CA VAL A 107 7.59 -6.07 -17.65
C VAL A 107 7.02 -7.29 -16.92
N THR A 108 5.77 -7.66 -17.18
CA THR A 108 5.14 -8.83 -16.54
C THR A 108 5.70 -10.16 -17.05
N GLN A 109 6.11 -10.22 -18.33
CA GLN A 109 6.86 -11.34 -18.86
C GLN A 109 8.25 -11.45 -18.21
N PHE A 110 8.94 -10.33 -17.98
CA PHE A 110 10.18 -10.32 -17.20
C PHE A 110 9.94 -10.85 -15.77
N ALA A 111 8.90 -10.36 -15.09
CA ALA A 111 8.51 -10.85 -13.76
C ALA A 111 8.25 -12.36 -13.72
N ARG A 112 7.68 -12.92 -14.81
CA ARG A 112 7.49 -14.37 -14.97
C ARG A 112 8.81 -15.15 -14.98
N HIS A 113 9.89 -14.59 -15.52
CA HIS A 113 11.20 -15.26 -15.58
C HIS A 113 12.04 -15.04 -14.31
N THR A 114 11.70 -14.02 -13.51
CA THR A 114 12.44 -13.64 -12.29
C THR A 114 11.65 -13.93 -11.01
N HIS A 115 11.15 -15.16 -10.84
CA HIS A 115 10.34 -15.54 -9.67
C HIS A 115 10.98 -15.23 -8.31
N TRP A 116 12.32 -15.26 -8.24
CA TRP A 116 13.07 -14.92 -7.03
C TRP A 116 12.88 -13.46 -6.59
N LEU A 117 12.53 -12.56 -7.51
CA LEU A 117 12.31 -11.13 -7.25
C LEU A 117 10.86 -10.83 -6.88
N ASN A 118 9.90 -11.69 -7.23
CA ASN A 118 8.46 -11.49 -6.97
C ASN A 118 8.17 -11.23 -5.49
N THR A 119 8.68 -12.08 -4.60
CA THR A 119 8.47 -11.92 -3.15
C THR A 119 9.06 -10.61 -2.65
N ALA A 120 10.21 -10.19 -3.17
CA ALA A 120 10.84 -8.94 -2.77
C ALA A 120 10.06 -7.72 -3.28
N ALA A 121 9.54 -7.76 -4.51
CA ALA A 121 8.71 -6.69 -5.07
C ALA A 121 7.36 -6.56 -4.35
N GLU A 122 6.71 -7.69 -4.03
CA GLU A 122 5.47 -7.73 -3.26
C GLU A 122 5.68 -7.24 -1.82
N ALA A 123 6.77 -7.69 -1.16
CA ALA A 123 7.13 -7.19 0.16
C ALA A 123 7.43 -5.68 0.13
N TRP A 124 8.16 -5.22 -0.90
CA TRP A 124 8.47 -3.81 -1.05
C TRP A 124 7.20 -2.97 -1.14
N THR A 125 6.27 -3.28 -2.05
CA THR A 125 5.03 -2.49 -2.17
C THR A 125 4.14 -2.57 -0.93
N THR A 126 4.17 -3.70 -0.22
CA THR A 126 3.41 -3.88 1.03
C THR A 126 3.95 -3.03 2.18
N TYR A 127 5.27 -2.97 2.35
CA TYR A 127 5.90 -2.34 3.52
C TYR A 127 6.44 -0.93 3.26
N SER A 128 6.53 -0.49 2.01
CA SER A 128 7.08 0.83 1.67
C SER A 128 6.28 1.98 2.27
N ILE A 129 4.94 1.87 2.37
CA ILE A 129 4.10 2.88 3.01
C ILE A 129 4.57 3.14 4.46
N GLY A 130 4.82 2.07 5.23
CA GLY A 130 5.34 2.17 6.59
C GLY A 130 6.72 2.84 6.64
N LEU A 131 7.60 2.51 5.70
CA LEU A 131 8.92 3.15 5.57
C LEU A 131 8.79 4.65 5.29
N PHE A 132 7.91 5.07 4.39
CA PHE A 132 7.67 6.48 4.10
C PHE A 132 7.09 7.25 5.30
N VAL A 133 6.21 6.62 6.08
CA VAL A 133 5.73 7.19 7.35
C VAL A 133 6.90 7.36 8.34
N ILE A 134 7.79 6.39 8.45
CA ILE A 134 9.00 6.51 9.28
C ILE A 134 9.87 7.68 8.80
N LEU A 135 10.06 7.85 7.48
CA LEU A 135 10.84 8.98 6.95
C LEU A 135 10.20 10.35 7.30
N LEU A 136 8.87 10.47 7.26
CA LEU A 136 8.17 11.68 7.74
C LEU A 136 8.44 11.93 9.22
N LEU A 137 8.36 10.89 10.06
CA LEU A 137 8.63 10.99 11.50
C LEU A 137 10.08 11.39 11.78
N VAL A 138 11.04 10.84 11.03
CA VAL A 138 12.46 11.23 11.11
C VAL A 138 12.64 12.69 10.68
N GLY A 139 11.98 13.12 9.59
CA GLY A 139 11.99 14.52 9.15
C GLY A 139 11.45 15.48 10.20
N TRP A 140 10.34 15.13 10.84
CA TRP A 140 9.80 15.86 11.98
C TRP A 140 10.76 15.89 13.17
N TRP A 141 11.33 14.75 13.55
CA TRP A 141 12.25 14.65 14.68
C TRP A 141 13.51 15.52 14.49
N ILE A 142 14.09 15.50 13.30
CA ILE A 142 15.22 16.35 12.91
C ILE A 142 14.82 17.83 13.00
N SER A 143 13.62 18.17 12.55
CA SER A 143 13.12 19.56 12.51
C SER A 143 12.96 20.20 13.89
N ARG A 144 12.86 19.41 14.97
CA ARG A 144 12.84 19.92 16.36
C ARG A 144 14.10 20.68 16.77
N ARG A 145 15.21 20.47 16.06
CA ARG A 145 16.50 21.14 16.30
C ARG A 145 16.64 22.47 15.56
N TYR A 146 15.67 22.84 14.72
CA TYR A 146 15.73 24.01 13.85
C TYR A 146 14.66 25.05 14.21
N GLY A 147 14.58 26.13 13.42
CA GLY A 147 13.63 27.23 13.60
C GLY A 147 12.18 26.89 13.25
N ASP A 148 11.28 27.83 13.56
CA ASP A 148 9.82 27.64 13.44
C ASP A 148 9.39 27.29 12.02
N ARG A 149 10.09 27.82 11.01
CA ARG A 149 9.83 27.55 9.60
C ARG A 149 10.02 26.07 9.26
N GLN A 150 11.16 25.49 9.64
CA GLN A 150 11.48 24.09 9.39
C GLN A 150 10.54 23.14 10.13
N MET A 151 10.22 23.45 11.39
CA MET A 151 9.22 22.67 12.13
C MET A 151 7.85 22.74 11.44
N THR A 152 7.44 23.93 11.00
CA THR A 152 6.16 24.07 10.27
C THR A 152 6.15 23.23 9.00
N THR A 153 7.20 23.27 8.17
CA THR A 153 7.29 22.46 6.95
C THR A 153 7.16 20.97 7.24
N ALA A 154 7.75 20.48 8.33
CA ALA A 154 7.64 19.08 8.72
C ALA A 154 6.25 18.68 9.21
N LEU A 155 5.55 19.58 9.91
CA LEU A 155 4.18 19.32 10.39
C LEU A 155 3.14 19.36 9.25
N VAL A 156 3.35 20.19 8.23
CA VAL A 156 2.42 20.27 7.09
C VAL A 156 2.69 19.21 6.01
N ALA A 157 3.87 18.59 6.00
CA ALA A 157 4.22 17.50 5.09
C ALA A 157 3.15 16.39 5.01
N PRO A 158 2.71 15.77 6.13
CA PRO A 158 1.66 14.75 6.08
C PRO A 158 0.31 15.29 5.58
N ILE A 159 0.01 16.57 5.81
CA ILE A 159 -1.21 17.22 5.28
C ILE A 159 -1.14 17.32 3.76
N GLY A 160 0.00 17.75 3.20
CA GLY A 160 0.22 17.79 1.75
C GLY A 160 0.11 16.41 1.11
N VAL A 161 0.64 15.37 1.76
CA VAL A 161 0.50 13.97 1.32
C VAL A 161 -0.95 13.52 1.32
N ALA A 162 -1.71 13.83 2.37
CA ALA A 162 -3.13 13.51 2.45
C ALA A 162 -3.93 14.22 1.34
N VAL A 163 -3.65 15.50 1.07
CA VAL A 163 -4.31 16.23 -0.03
C VAL A 163 -3.98 15.61 -1.38
N ALA A 164 -2.72 15.23 -1.63
CA ALA A 164 -2.33 14.55 -2.87
C ALA A 164 -3.08 13.21 -3.04
N PHE A 165 -3.20 12.43 -1.96
CA PHE A 165 -3.96 11.18 -1.98
C PHE A 165 -5.45 11.41 -2.28
N LEU A 166 -6.08 12.40 -1.64
CA LEU A 166 -7.47 12.77 -1.92
C LEU A 166 -7.69 13.19 -3.38
N VAL A 167 -6.78 13.98 -3.93
CA VAL A 167 -6.82 14.37 -5.35
C VAL A 167 -6.72 13.13 -6.25
N THR A 168 -5.81 12.21 -5.96
CA THR A 168 -5.69 10.94 -6.69
C THR A 168 -6.97 10.10 -6.63
N GLU A 169 -7.63 10.01 -5.47
CA GLU A 169 -8.91 9.29 -5.35
C GLU A 169 -10.04 9.96 -6.16
N VAL A 170 -10.08 11.29 -6.21
CA VAL A 170 -11.02 12.00 -7.10
C VAL A 170 -10.73 11.66 -8.56
N ILE A 171 -9.47 11.75 -8.99
CA ILE A 171 -9.06 11.45 -10.37
C ILE A 171 -9.39 9.99 -10.73
N LYS A 172 -9.07 9.03 -9.86
CA LYS A 172 -9.41 7.60 -10.01
C LYS A 172 -10.87 7.38 -10.35
N ASN A 173 -11.76 8.01 -9.59
CA ASN A 173 -13.20 7.86 -9.79
C ASN A 173 -13.71 8.56 -11.07
N GLN A 174 -13.01 9.58 -11.57
CA GLN A 174 -13.37 10.23 -12.83
C GLN A 174 -12.96 9.41 -14.06
N PHE A 175 -11.76 8.81 -14.05
CA PHE A 175 -11.27 8.01 -15.18
C PHE A 175 -11.87 6.60 -15.20
N GLY A 176 -12.07 6.00 -14.02
CA GLY A 176 -12.70 4.69 -13.92
C GLY A 176 -11.91 3.57 -14.60
N GLU A 177 -10.59 3.71 -14.73
CA GLU A 177 -9.75 2.78 -15.50
C GLU A 177 -9.66 1.39 -14.86
N LEU A 178 -9.84 0.36 -15.70
CA LEU A 178 -9.69 -1.04 -15.30
C LEU A 178 -8.22 -1.42 -15.10
N ARG A 179 -7.92 -1.98 -13.92
CA ARG A 179 -6.60 -2.55 -13.60
C ARG A 179 -6.16 -3.63 -14.60
N PRO A 180 -4.85 -3.79 -14.84
CA PRO A 180 -4.32 -4.76 -15.78
C PRO A 180 -4.81 -6.20 -15.58
N CYS A 181 -5.03 -6.62 -14.32
CA CYS A 181 -5.58 -7.95 -14.00
C CYS A 181 -6.98 -8.23 -14.58
N ARG A 182 -7.70 -7.21 -15.07
CA ARG A 182 -9.04 -7.34 -15.68
C ARG A 182 -9.05 -7.02 -17.17
N SER A 183 -8.13 -6.19 -17.64
CA SER A 183 -8.10 -5.68 -19.02
C SER A 183 -7.01 -6.29 -19.90
N VAL A 184 -5.99 -6.95 -19.33
CA VAL A 184 -4.91 -7.62 -20.09
C VAL A 184 -5.00 -9.14 -19.92
N PRO A 185 -5.68 -9.86 -20.83
CA PRO A 185 -5.77 -11.31 -20.75
C PRO A 185 -4.37 -11.95 -20.89
N HIS A 186 -4.17 -13.06 -20.16
CA HIS A 186 -2.94 -13.85 -20.15
C HIS A 186 -1.67 -13.17 -19.62
N ALA A 187 -1.75 -11.94 -19.10
CA ALA A 187 -0.64 -11.31 -18.40
C ALA A 187 -0.28 -12.07 -17.12
N PHE A 188 1.01 -12.12 -16.79
CA PHE A 188 1.49 -12.68 -15.53
C PHE A 188 1.38 -11.61 -14.43
N ILE A 189 0.47 -11.80 -13.48
CA ILE A 189 0.22 -10.86 -12.38
C ILE A 189 0.70 -11.49 -11.08
N VAL A 190 1.49 -10.75 -10.30
CA VAL A 190 2.02 -11.21 -9.01
C VAL A 190 1.05 -10.86 -7.89
N GLU A 191 0.56 -9.62 -7.86
CA GLU A 191 -0.36 -9.13 -6.83
C GLU A 191 -1.80 -9.62 -7.06
N THR A 192 -2.53 -9.86 -5.97
CA THR A 192 -3.95 -10.24 -6.06
C THR A 192 -4.78 -9.07 -6.61
N CYS A 193 -5.66 -9.36 -7.56
CA CYS A 193 -6.54 -8.35 -8.16
C CYS A 193 -7.50 -7.77 -7.10
N PRO A 194 -7.50 -6.43 -6.85
CA PRO A 194 -8.35 -5.79 -5.83
C PRO A 194 -9.86 -5.88 -6.13
N ALA A 195 -10.68 -5.15 -5.36
CA ALA A 195 -12.11 -4.99 -5.66
C ALA A 195 -12.33 -4.27 -7.00
N PRO A 196 -13.42 -4.55 -7.76
CA PRO A 196 -13.69 -3.92 -9.05
C PRO A 196 -13.81 -2.39 -9.00
N THR A 197 -14.19 -1.84 -7.85
CA THR A 197 -14.32 -0.40 -7.60
C THR A 197 -13.00 0.30 -7.34
N ASP A 198 -11.89 -0.44 -7.22
CA ASP A 198 -10.55 0.12 -7.06
C ASP A 198 -9.88 0.29 -8.44
N TYR A 199 -10.01 1.49 -8.99
CA TYR A 199 -9.52 1.90 -10.31
C TYR A 199 -7.98 2.04 -10.37
N ALA A 200 -7.42 1.89 -11.57
CA ALA A 200 -5.97 1.83 -11.79
C ALA A 200 -5.29 3.20 -11.74
N MET A 201 -5.73 4.15 -12.56
CA MET A 201 -5.06 5.45 -12.72
C MET A 201 -5.67 6.53 -11.85
N PRO A 202 -4.86 7.34 -11.15
CA PRO A 202 -3.42 7.20 -10.91
C PRO A 202 -3.10 6.19 -9.79
N SER A 203 -1.89 5.65 -9.76
CA SER A 203 -1.46 4.75 -8.67
C SER A 203 -1.43 5.44 -7.29
N GLY A 204 -2.17 4.88 -6.32
CA GLY A 204 -2.24 5.40 -4.95
C GLY A 204 -0.93 5.24 -4.16
N HIS A 205 -0.29 4.06 -4.24
CA HIS A 205 1.00 3.80 -3.57
C HIS A 205 2.09 4.74 -4.11
N THR A 206 2.14 4.90 -5.43
CA THR A 206 3.10 5.81 -6.08
C THR A 206 2.82 7.27 -5.73
N THR A 207 1.54 7.68 -5.67
CA THR A 207 1.15 9.03 -5.24
C THR A 207 1.67 9.30 -3.82
N PHE A 208 1.41 8.38 -2.88
CA PHE A 208 1.84 8.52 -1.50
C PHE A 208 3.36 8.64 -1.38
N ALA A 209 4.09 7.71 -2.00
CA ALA A 209 5.55 7.69 -2.00
C ALA A 209 6.16 8.97 -2.60
N ALA A 210 5.68 9.38 -3.78
CA ALA A 210 6.17 10.59 -4.44
C ALA A 210 5.82 11.86 -3.65
N ALA A 211 4.63 11.93 -3.07
CA ALA A 211 4.21 13.07 -2.25
C ALA A 211 5.09 13.20 -1.00
N VAL A 212 5.41 12.09 -0.34
CA VAL A 212 6.33 12.07 0.81
C VAL A 212 7.73 12.53 0.37
N ALA A 213 8.24 12.05 -0.77
CA ALA A 213 9.53 12.47 -1.28
C ALA A 213 9.61 13.98 -1.50
N VAL A 214 8.63 14.55 -2.20
CA VAL A 214 8.54 16.00 -2.48
C VAL A 214 8.39 16.80 -1.19
N ALA A 215 7.54 16.35 -0.26
CA ALA A 215 7.37 17.02 1.03
C ALA A 215 8.68 17.03 1.84
N LEU A 216 9.42 15.91 1.84
CA LEU A 216 10.70 15.80 2.52
C LEU A 216 11.79 16.66 1.88
N PHE A 217 11.74 17.01 0.59
CA PHE A 217 12.66 17.99 0.02
C PHE A 217 12.55 19.38 0.68
N PHE A 218 11.36 19.77 1.13
CA PHE A 218 11.15 21.01 1.88
C PHE A 218 11.62 20.91 3.34
N VAL A 219 11.64 19.69 3.91
CA VAL A 219 12.06 19.44 5.30
C VAL A 219 13.57 19.25 5.40
N ASN A 220 14.12 18.32 4.62
CA ASN A 220 15.53 17.98 4.57
C ASN A 220 15.88 17.37 3.21
N ARG A 221 16.73 18.05 2.43
CA ARG A 221 17.07 17.64 1.05
C ARG A 221 17.65 16.22 0.96
N ARG A 222 18.42 15.76 1.95
CA ARG A 222 18.97 14.39 1.94
C ARG A 222 17.87 13.35 2.10
N LEU A 223 16.93 13.57 3.04
CA LEU A 223 15.77 12.70 3.18
C LEU A 223 14.88 12.74 1.93
N GLY A 224 14.70 13.91 1.31
CA GLY A 224 13.97 14.06 0.04
C GLY A 224 14.57 13.20 -1.08
N VAL A 225 15.90 13.23 -1.26
CA VAL A 225 16.58 12.40 -2.26
C VAL A 225 16.42 10.90 -1.97
N ILE A 226 16.62 10.48 -0.72
CA ILE A 226 16.44 9.08 -0.32
C ILE A 226 15.00 8.64 -0.61
N ALA A 227 14.02 9.41 -0.16
CA ALA A 227 12.61 9.14 -0.39
C ALA A 227 12.25 9.13 -1.88
N ALA A 228 12.85 9.99 -2.72
CA ALA A 228 12.62 10.00 -4.16
C ALA A 228 13.11 8.73 -4.84
N LEU A 229 14.30 8.23 -4.48
CA LEU A 229 14.81 6.96 -4.99
C LEU A 229 13.90 5.79 -4.60
N LEU A 230 13.43 5.77 -3.34
CA LEU A 230 12.48 4.77 -2.87
C LEU A 230 11.11 4.92 -3.56
N ALA A 231 10.68 6.14 -3.90
CA ALA A 231 9.42 6.38 -4.60
C ALA A 231 9.47 5.92 -6.06
N ILE A 232 10.63 6.07 -6.72
CA ILE A 232 10.88 5.48 -8.04
C ILE A 232 10.84 3.96 -7.95
N LEU A 233 11.47 3.38 -6.92
CA LEU A 233 11.41 1.94 -6.68
C LEU A 233 9.96 1.45 -6.44
N GLU A 234 9.16 2.24 -5.72
CA GLU A 234 7.72 1.98 -5.54
C GLU A 234 6.94 2.05 -6.85
N ALA A 235 7.18 3.04 -7.71
CA ALA A 235 6.53 3.07 -9.03
C ALA A 235 6.88 1.84 -9.87
N ILE A 236 8.15 1.46 -9.91
CA ILE A 236 8.61 0.29 -10.66
C ILE A 236 7.97 -0.99 -10.09
N SER A 237 7.91 -1.13 -8.76
CA SER A 237 7.30 -2.31 -8.14
C SER A 237 5.83 -2.46 -8.50
N ARG A 238 5.04 -1.36 -8.52
CA ARG A 238 3.61 -1.41 -8.88
C ARG A 238 3.35 -1.94 -10.29
N VAL A 239 4.22 -1.61 -11.25
CA VAL A 239 4.15 -2.15 -12.62
C VAL A 239 4.63 -3.60 -12.64
N TYR A 240 5.75 -3.89 -11.96
CA TYR A 240 6.34 -5.22 -11.88
C TYR A 240 5.39 -6.28 -11.32
N VAL A 241 4.68 -5.96 -10.23
CA VAL A 241 3.71 -6.89 -9.62
C VAL A 241 2.40 -7.01 -10.39
N GLY A 242 2.25 -6.25 -11.49
CA GLY A 242 1.09 -6.30 -12.37
C GLY A 242 -0.12 -5.50 -11.87
N ALA A 243 0.06 -4.60 -10.90
CA ALA A 243 -1.05 -3.87 -10.30
C ALA A 243 -1.47 -2.61 -11.07
N HIS A 244 -0.53 -2.02 -11.82
CA HIS A 244 -0.69 -0.75 -12.53
C HIS A 244 0.05 -0.74 -13.86
N TYR A 245 -0.44 0.07 -14.80
CA TYR A 245 0.27 0.41 -16.02
C TYR A 245 1.40 1.42 -15.77
N PRO A 246 2.42 1.51 -16.65
CA PRO A 246 3.46 2.54 -16.57
C PRO A 246 2.92 3.97 -16.51
N HIS A 247 1.87 4.29 -17.25
CA HIS A 247 1.27 5.63 -17.26
C HIS A 247 0.54 5.95 -15.96
N ASP A 248 -0.07 4.96 -15.28
CA ASP A 248 -0.70 5.14 -13.96
C ASP A 248 0.30 5.68 -12.93
N VAL A 249 1.52 5.13 -12.93
CA VAL A 249 2.56 5.47 -11.96
C VAL A 249 3.25 6.78 -12.30
N ILE A 250 3.41 7.09 -13.60
CA ILE A 250 3.90 8.40 -14.06
C ILE A 250 2.90 9.50 -13.72
N ALA A 251 1.61 9.30 -14.02
CA ALA A 251 0.55 10.24 -13.70
C ALA A 251 0.47 10.48 -12.18
N ALA A 252 0.59 9.43 -11.37
CA ALA A 252 0.63 9.54 -9.92
C ALA A 252 1.79 10.40 -9.42
N MET A 253 3.00 10.23 -9.98
CA MET A 253 4.15 11.07 -9.64
C MET A 253 3.90 12.54 -9.99
N VAL A 254 3.33 12.82 -11.17
CA VAL A 254 3.01 14.18 -11.61
C VAL A 254 1.99 14.83 -10.68
N VAL A 255 0.89 14.13 -10.37
CA VAL A 255 -0.15 14.61 -9.44
C VAL A 255 0.47 14.91 -8.07
N ALA A 256 1.24 13.98 -7.51
CA ALA A 256 1.88 14.15 -6.21
C ALA A 256 2.83 15.36 -6.18
N VAL A 257 3.68 15.51 -7.20
CA VAL A 257 4.61 16.64 -7.32
C VAL A 257 3.85 17.96 -7.38
N VAL A 258 2.87 18.08 -8.29
CA VAL A 258 2.12 19.33 -8.46
C VAL A 258 1.37 19.71 -7.18
N VAL A 259 0.63 18.77 -6.60
CA VAL A 259 -0.16 19.05 -5.39
C VAL A 259 0.76 19.47 -4.25
N VAL A 260 1.83 18.71 -3.97
CA VAL A 260 2.71 19.00 -2.82
C VAL A 260 3.52 20.27 -3.02
N LEU A 261 3.95 20.59 -4.25
CA LEU A 261 4.63 21.86 -4.56
C LEU A 261 3.73 23.07 -4.31
N ILE A 262 2.41 22.93 -4.45
CA ILE A 262 1.44 23.99 -4.18
C ILE A 262 1.10 24.04 -2.68
N THR A 263 0.73 22.90 -2.08
CA THR A 263 0.22 22.86 -0.71
C THR A 263 1.30 23.14 0.33
N SER A 264 2.51 22.59 0.15
CA SER A 264 3.61 22.72 1.13
C SER A 264 3.96 24.18 1.45
N PRO A 265 4.29 25.05 0.47
CA PRO A 265 4.61 26.45 0.75
C PRO A 265 3.38 27.25 1.22
N LEU A 266 2.18 26.96 0.69
CA LEU A 266 0.96 27.65 1.09
C LEU A 266 0.63 27.38 2.57
N LEU A 267 0.53 26.11 2.96
CA LEU A 267 0.25 25.71 4.34
C LEU A 267 1.35 26.16 5.29
N SER A 268 2.62 26.08 4.86
CA SER A 268 3.73 26.55 5.68
C SER A 268 3.62 28.05 5.99
N ARG A 269 3.28 28.88 5.00
CA ARG A 269 3.11 30.33 5.22
C ARG A 269 1.94 30.63 6.16
N LEU A 270 0.83 29.90 6.03
CA LEU A 270 -0.36 30.11 6.85
C LEU A 270 -0.15 29.65 8.31
N LEU A 271 0.51 28.52 8.52
CA LEU A 271 0.61 27.87 9.83
C LEU A 271 1.86 28.26 10.63
N GLN A 272 2.84 28.94 10.02
CA GLN A 272 4.07 29.37 10.68
C GLN A 272 3.84 30.12 12.00
N ARG A 273 2.88 31.06 12.03
CA ARG A 273 2.58 31.83 13.25
C ARG A 273 1.98 30.97 14.35
N VAL A 274 1.15 29.99 13.98
CA VAL A 274 0.51 29.08 14.92
C VAL A 274 1.54 28.13 15.52
N VAL A 275 2.40 27.54 14.68
CA VAL A 275 3.48 26.65 15.12
C VAL A 275 4.47 27.38 16.02
N GLY A 276 4.86 28.62 15.68
CA GLY A 276 5.74 29.41 16.55
C GLY A 276 5.15 29.70 17.93
N ARG A 277 3.84 29.94 18.03
CA ARG A 277 3.15 30.07 19.33
C ARG A 277 3.12 28.73 20.08
N ALA A 278 2.80 27.63 19.41
CA ALA A 278 2.77 26.30 20.01
C ALA A 278 4.14 25.87 20.55
N ARG A 279 5.23 26.22 19.85
CA ARG A 279 6.61 25.95 20.28
C ARG A 279 7.00 26.67 21.55
N ARG A 280 6.46 27.86 21.81
CA ARG A 280 6.70 28.62 23.05
C ARG A 280 5.74 28.25 24.20
N GLY A 281 4.76 27.38 23.93
CA GLY A 281 3.71 26.98 24.87
C GLY A 281 3.84 25.53 25.37
N PRO A 282 2.71 24.89 25.72
CA PRO A 282 2.70 23.53 26.29
C PRO A 282 3.32 22.45 25.40
N LEU A 283 3.39 22.67 24.08
CA LEU A 283 3.92 21.72 23.11
C LEU A 283 5.43 21.85 22.89
N HIS A 284 6.14 22.71 23.64
CA HIS A 284 7.58 22.93 23.49
C HIS A 284 8.39 21.62 23.49
N GLY A 285 8.11 20.68 24.41
CA GLY A 285 8.85 19.41 24.48
C GLY A 285 8.66 18.50 23.26
N LEU A 286 7.52 18.60 22.59
CA LEU A 286 7.23 17.85 21.38
C LEU A 286 7.84 18.53 20.15
N LEU A 287 7.90 19.86 20.12
CA LEU A 287 8.26 20.63 18.93
C LEU A 287 9.68 21.23 18.95
N SER A 288 10.39 21.15 20.08
CA SER A 288 11.72 21.70 20.26
C SER A 288 12.59 20.77 21.11
N THR A 289 13.90 20.79 20.87
CA THR A 289 14.86 20.21 21.81
C THR A 289 15.12 21.18 22.96
N ARG A 290 15.19 20.68 24.21
CA ARG A 290 15.64 21.49 25.36
C ARG A 290 17.05 22.02 25.06
N GLY A 291 17.20 23.31 24.83
CA GLY A 291 18.48 23.97 24.56
C GLY A 291 18.58 24.81 23.28
N ALA A 292 17.53 24.91 22.46
CA ALA A 292 17.50 25.75 21.25
C ALA A 292 16.66 27.03 21.44
N GLY A 293 16.84 27.69 22.59
CA GLY A 293 16.26 28.99 22.92
C GLY A 293 17.24 30.12 22.63
#